data_AF-A0A958V1X4-F1
#
_entry.id   AF-A0A958V1X4-F1
#
_cell.length_a   1.000
_cell.length_b   1.000
_cell.length_c   1.000
_cell.angle_alpha   90.00
_cell.angle_beta   90.00
_cell.angle_gamma   90.00
#
_symmetry.space_group_name_H-M   'P 1'
#
loop_
_entity.id
_entity.type
_entity.pdbx_description
1 polymer ?
#
loop_
_entity_poly.entity_id
_entity_poly.type
_entity_poly.pdbx_seq_one_letter_code
_entity_poly.pdbx_strand_id
1 'polypeptide(L)'
;MKKIVLILIMMIAFISYPQKKTNGTVYIEHPAINVVNSFIKATIAGDKAQMASYLTDDFKYYSGTSNRPNNQGLDKEAFLNNQLRYHNELDYFDIEPISGSYPDAIEYKKDNKDKEVWVQTWDYVKGVHKATGVKIDAAAHRLYVVTNDNKIKTIINYSNSHVLDEIGDSFVSRTNGTIYDHHDNINTVRKAMYAFERGDLDKSLSYYSDDAQFYDINDPFETPAKTKSEIRSAWQGFLDNFKVENIEMFGYPDYLEYERDNGREALSWWKLHLIRKSDNKKITLFMHISNSFNSDGQIANEIVYYGGGLLT
;
A
#
# COMPACT_ATOMS: atom_id res chain seq x y z
N MET A 1 68.34 9.08 2.16
CA MET A 1 66.98 8.75 2.67
C MET A 1 66.02 9.95 2.64
N LYS A 2 66.39 11.14 3.13
CA LYS A 2 65.50 12.33 3.14
C LYS A 2 65.00 12.82 1.76
N LYS A 3 65.79 12.64 0.69
CA LYS A 3 65.40 13.03 -0.68
C LYS A 3 64.41 12.07 -1.37
N ILE A 4 64.36 10.80 -0.94
CA ILE A 4 63.45 9.78 -1.50
C ILE A 4 62.04 9.93 -0.89
N VAL A 5 61.97 10.29 0.39
CA VAL A 5 60.70 10.55 1.09
C VAL A 5 59.97 11.77 0.49
N LEU A 6 60.69 12.80 0.06
CA LEU A 6 60.09 13.97 -0.58
C LEU A 6 59.45 13.66 -1.94
N ILE A 7 60.07 12.77 -2.72
CA ILE A 7 59.55 12.33 -4.03
C ILE A 7 58.33 11.42 -3.86
N LEU A 8 58.32 10.57 -2.82
CA LEU A 8 57.17 9.73 -2.49
C LEU A 8 55.96 10.55 -2.01
N ILE A 9 56.18 11.64 -1.27
CA ILE A 9 55.13 12.58 -0.82
C ILE A 9 54.58 13.41 -2.00
N MET A 10 55.40 13.79 -2.98
CA MET A 10 54.92 14.46 -4.20
C MET A 10 54.11 13.53 -5.13
N MET A 11 54.34 12.21 -5.11
CA MET A 11 53.51 11.26 -5.86
C MET A 11 52.13 11.03 -5.24
N ILE A 12 51.94 11.29 -3.95
CA ILE A 12 50.64 11.18 -3.26
C ILE A 12 49.76 12.42 -3.53
N ALA A 13 50.32 13.54 -4.02
CA ALA A 13 49.54 14.73 -4.38
C ALA A 13 48.76 14.58 -5.70
N PHE A 14 48.95 13.49 -6.45
CA PHE A 14 48.14 13.15 -7.63
C PHE A 14 47.03 12.15 -7.29
N ILE A 15 46.39 12.29 -6.12
CA ILE A 15 45.02 11.79 -5.96
C ILE A 15 44.16 12.65 -6.89
N SER A 16 44.10 12.19 -8.14
CA SER A 16 43.12 12.63 -9.11
C SER A 16 41.75 12.40 -8.47
N TYR A 17 41.17 13.45 -7.91
CA TYR A 17 39.72 13.53 -7.85
C TYR A 17 39.26 13.25 -9.29
N PRO A 18 38.53 12.17 -9.58
CA PRO A 18 38.00 12.00 -10.92
C PRO A 18 37.24 13.29 -11.25
N GLN A 19 37.77 14.06 -12.20
CA GLN A 19 37.18 15.33 -12.60
C GLN A 19 35.76 15.03 -13.04
N LYS A 20 34.77 15.48 -12.26
CA LYS A 20 33.37 15.35 -12.61
C LYS A 20 33.19 16.04 -13.97
N LYS A 21 32.86 15.27 -15.00
CA LYS A 21 32.59 15.80 -16.33
C LYS A 21 31.15 16.32 -16.36
N THR A 22 30.97 17.61 -16.58
CA THR A 22 29.62 18.19 -16.72
C THR A 22 28.99 17.70 -18.01
N ASN A 23 27.73 17.26 -17.96
CA ASN A 23 26.97 16.83 -19.14
C ASN A 23 25.72 17.69 -19.41
N GLY A 24 25.68 18.91 -18.92
CA GLY A 24 24.51 19.75 -19.08
C GLY A 24 24.34 20.73 -17.93
N THR A 25 23.20 21.40 -17.95
CA THR A 25 22.74 22.30 -16.89
C THR A 25 21.33 21.89 -16.47
N VAL A 26 21.07 21.94 -15.16
CA VAL A 26 19.74 21.68 -14.58
C VAL A 26 19.15 23.02 -14.15
N TYR A 27 17.88 23.24 -14.46
CA TYR A 27 17.14 24.47 -14.22
C TYR A 27 15.86 24.17 -13.46
N ILE A 28 15.61 24.92 -12.39
CA ILE A 28 14.34 24.92 -11.65
C ILE A 28 13.30 25.86 -12.28
N GLU A 29 13.75 26.80 -13.13
CA GLU A 29 12.91 27.70 -13.92
C GLU A 29 13.32 27.63 -15.39
N HIS A 30 12.40 27.21 -16.26
CA HIS A 30 12.66 27.07 -17.69
C HIS A 30 11.34 27.09 -18.50
N PRO A 31 11.27 27.68 -19.71
CA PRO A 31 10.06 27.67 -20.53
C PRO A 31 9.45 26.28 -20.76
N ALA A 32 10.30 25.26 -20.93
CA ALA A 32 9.88 23.86 -21.06
C ALA A 32 9.08 23.34 -19.85
N ILE A 33 9.42 23.78 -18.62
CA ILE A 33 8.66 23.42 -17.40
C ILE A 33 7.24 24.01 -17.49
N ASN A 34 7.08 25.23 -18.01
CA ASN A 34 5.77 25.86 -18.17
C ASN A 34 4.91 25.10 -19.19
N VAL A 35 5.50 24.59 -20.27
CA VAL A 35 4.82 23.73 -21.25
C VAL A 35 4.31 22.46 -20.57
N VAL A 36 5.17 21.76 -19.82
CA VAL A 36 4.80 20.53 -19.12
C VAL A 36 3.71 20.77 -18.07
N ASN A 37 3.83 21.80 -17.25
CA ASN A 37 2.81 22.15 -16.27
C ASN A 37 1.46 22.49 -16.92
N SER A 38 1.48 23.17 -18.07
CA SER A 38 0.25 23.49 -18.81
C SER A 38 -0.38 22.26 -19.46
N PHE A 39 0.45 21.34 -19.96
CA PHE A 39 0.02 20.04 -20.46
C PHE A 39 -0.63 19.19 -19.36
N ILE A 40 -0.04 19.13 -18.17
CA ILE A 40 -0.61 18.42 -17.01
C ILE A 40 -1.97 19.02 -16.62
N LYS A 41 -2.09 20.36 -16.55
CA LYS A 41 -3.37 21.03 -16.28
C LYS A 41 -4.45 20.69 -17.32
N ALA A 42 -4.09 20.69 -18.61
CA ALA A 42 -5.00 20.27 -19.68
C ALA A 42 -5.42 18.80 -19.54
N THR A 43 -4.50 17.94 -19.08
CA THR A 43 -4.76 16.52 -18.82
C THR A 43 -5.79 16.34 -17.71
N ILE A 44 -5.60 17.01 -16.57
CA ILE A 44 -6.54 16.99 -15.44
C ILE A 44 -7.92 17.51 -15.87
N ALA A 45 -7.95 18.59 -16.64
CA ALA A 45 -9.18 19.18 -17.17
C ALA A 45 -9.88 18.34 -18.25
N GLY A 46 -9.26 17.27 -18.77
CA GLY A 46 -9.82 16.48 -19.86
C GLY A 46 -9.86 17.21 -21.20
N ASP A 47 -9.07 18.28 -21.37
CA ASP A 47 -9.09 19.09 -22.60
C ASP A 47 -8.17 18.46 -23.66
N LYS A 48 -8.75 17.58 -24.48
CA LYS A 48 -8.03 16.88 -25.56
C LYS A 48 -7.37 17.84 -26.55
N ALA A 49 -8.04 18.92 -26.93
CA ALA A 49 -7.54 19.86 -27.92
C ALA A 49 -6.33 20.63 -27.36
N GLN A 50 -6.44 21.09 -26.12
CA GLN A 50 -5.35 21.78 -25.44
C GLN A 50 -4.16 20.83 -25.21
N MET A 51 -4.38 19.60 -24.77
CA MET A 51 -3.33 18.58 -24.68
C MET A 51 -2.62 18.37 -26.02
N ALA A 52 -3.38 18.14 -27.09
CA ALA A 52 -2.85 17.92 -28.44
C ALA A 52 -2.01 19.09 -28.95
N SER A 53 -2.40 20.33 -28.57
CA SER A 53 -1.69 21.54 -28.93
C SER A 53 -0.27 21.59 -28.36
N TYR A 54 0.02 20.90 -27.26
CA TYR A 54 1.36 20.87 -26.67
C TYR A 54 2.25 19.77 -27.25
N LEU A 55 1.73 18.84 -28.06
CA LEU A 55 2.48 17.71 -28.59
C LEU A 55 2.91 17.97 -30.05
N THR A 56 4.11 17.50 -30.43
CA THR A 56 4.52 17.48 -31.85
C THR A 56 3.64 16.51 -32.66
N ASP A 57 3.70 16.57 -34.00
CA ASP A 57 2.93 15.64 -34.85
C ASP A 57 3.51 14.23 -34.86
N ASP A 58 4.83 14.11 -34.71
CA ASP A 58 5.57 12.85 -34.61
C ASP A 58 5.67 12.31 -33.16
N PHE A 59 4.84 12.82 -32.25
CA PHE A 59 4.90 12.50 -30.82
C PHE A 59 4.89 11.00 -30.53
N LYS A 60 5.67 10.60 -29.50
CA LYS A 60 5.67 9.24 -28.96
C LYS A 60 5.60 9.18 -27.44
N TYR A 61 4.75 8.29 -26.94
CA TYR A 61 4.70 7.92 -25.53
C TYR A 61 5.30 6.52 -25.31
N TYR A 62 6.10 6.39 -24.25
CA TYR A 62 6.71 5.12 -23.84
C TYR A 62 6.39 4.81 -22.38
N SER A 63 6.06 3.55 -22.11
CA SER A 63 6.12 3.00 -20.76
C SER A 63 7.58 2.65 -20.46
N GLY A 64 8.16 3.32 -19.46
CA GLY A 64 9.52 3.07 -18.98
C GLY A 64 9.69 1.73 -18.25
N THR A 65 8.58 1.05 -17.95
CA THR A 65 8.53 -0.29 -17.33
C THR A 65 8.17 -1.40 -18.32
N SER A 66 8.05 -1.08 -19.61
CA SER A 66 7.76 -2.06 -20.66
C SER A 66 8.87 -3.11 -20.79
N ASN A 67 8.49 -4.39 -20.81
CA ASN A 67 9.39 -5.51 -21.11
C ASN A 67 9.47 -5.86 -22.61
N ARG A 68 8.82 -5.09 -23.49
CA ARG A 68 8.83 -5.32 -24.94
C ARG A 68 10.14 -4.82 -25.57
N PRO A 69 10.95 -5.70 -26.21
CA PRO A 69 12.27 -5.33 -26.72
C PRO A 69 12.25 -4.35 -27.90
N ASN A 70 11.16 -4.35 -28.71
CA ASN A 70 11.00 -3.47 -29.88
C ASN A 70 9.79 -2.53 -29.73
N ASN A 71 9.63 -1.92 -28.55
CA ASN A 71 8.51 -1.03 -28.29
C ASN A 71 8.56 0.22 -29.18
N GLN A 72 7.61 0.36 -30.11
CA GLN A 72 7.51 1.51 -31.04
C GLN A 72 6.84 2.75 -30.41
N GLY A 73 6.46 2.66 -29.13
CA GLY A 73 5.72 3.70 -28.44
C GLY A 73 4.27 3.83 -28.92
N LEU A 74 3.47 4.52 -28.12
CA LEU A 74 2.11 4.90 -28.47
C LEU A 74 2.14 6.22 -29.25
N ASP A 75 1.36 6.31 -30.32
CA ASP A 75 1.23 7.54 -31.09
C ASP A 75 0.38 8.60 -30.37
N LYS A 76 0.37 9.82 -30.93
CA LYS A 76 -0.32 11.00 -30.39
C LYS A 76 -1.80 10.75 -30.14
N GLU A 77 -2.53 10.20 -31.10
CA GLU A 77 -3.98 10.06 -30.98
C GLU A 77 -4.36 9.00 -29.93
N ALA A 78 -3.70 7.84 -29.96
CA ALA A 78 -3.93 6.78 -29.01
C ALA A 78 -3.52 7.21 -27.58
N PHE A 79 -2.42 7.96 -27.44
CA PHE A 79 -2.03 8.54 -26.16
C PHE A 79 -3.09 9.50 -25.60
N LEU A 80 -3.57 10.45 -26.39
CA LEU A 80 -4.59 11.41 -25.97
C LEU A 80 -5.89 10.71 -25.55
N ASN A 81 -6.32 9.69 -26.30
CA ASN A 81 -7.49 8.90 -25.94
C ASN A 81 -7.30 8.17 -24.61
N ASN A 82 -6.11 7.62 -24.35
CA ASN A 82 -5.80 7.00 -23.06
C ASN A 82 -5.78 8.02 -21.91
N GLN A 83 -5.26 9.24 -22.13
CA GLN A 83 -5.28 10.29 -21.11
C GLN A 83 -6.70 10.70 -20.73
N LEU A 84 -7.60 10.79 -21.71
CA LEU A 84 -9.01 11.10 -21.45
C LEU A 84 -9.71 10.07 -20.56
N ARG A 85 -9.27 8.81 -20.56
CA ARG A 85 -9.84 7.80 -19.66
C ARG A 85 -9.70 8.19 -18.20
N TYR A 86 -8.57 8.78 -17.80
CA TYR A 86 -8.38 9.22 -16.41
C TYR A 86 -9.43 10.27 -16.01
N HIS A 87 -9.62 11.31 -16.83
CA HIS A 87 -10.65 12.33 -16.58
C HIS A 87 -12.08 11.76 -16.61
N ASN A 88 -12.36 10.87 -17.56
CA ASN A 88 -13.71 10.34 -17.78
C ASN A 88 -14.10 9.25 -16.78
N GLU A 89 -13.16 8.42 -16.34
CA GLU A 89 -13.41 7.20 -15.57
C GLU A 89 -13.04 7.34 -14.10
N LEU A 90 -12.35 8.41 -13.69
CA LEU A 90 -12.01 8.65 -12.28
C LEU A 90 -12.79 9.84 -11.72
N ASP A 91 -13.34 9.66 -10.52
CA ASP A 91 -13.73 10.76 -9.66
C ASP A 91 -12.48 11.33 -8.97
N TYR A 92 -12.48 12.64 -8.73
CA TYR A 92 -11.38 13.35 -8.07
C TYR A 92 -10.02 13.16 -8.76
N PHE A 93 -10.02 13.05 -10.10
CA PHE A 93 -8.79 12.93 -10.87
C PHE A 93 -7.91 14.15 -10.67
N ASP A 94 -6.68 13.91 -10.23
CA ASP A 94 -5.69 14.97 -10.10
C ASP A 94 -4.26 14.44 -10.31
N ILE A 95 -3.36 15.36 -10.63
CA ILE A 95 -1.92 15.11 -10.72
C ILE A 95 -1.21 16.19 -9.92
N GLU A 96 -0.59 15.81 -8.82
CA GLU A 96 0.08 16.73 -7.91
C GLU A 96 1.54 16.34 -7.71
N PRO A 97 2.48 17.30 -7.61
CA PRO A 97 3.86 16.99 -7.27
C PRO A 97 3.97 16.27 -5.92
N ILE A 98 4.89 15.31 -5.82
CA ILE A 98 5.22 14.69 -4.54
C ILE A 98 5.84 15.77 -3.63
N SER A 99 5.47 15.78 -2.34
CA SER A 99 6.00 16.76 -1.38
C SER A 99 7.53 16.80 -1.40
N GLY A 100 8.09 18.00 -1.60
CA GLY A 100 9.54 18.21 -1.72
C GLY A 100 10.13 17.95 -3.11
N SER A 101 9.30 17.58 -4.09
CA SER A 101 9.69 17.48 -5.50
C SER A 101 9.21 18.69 -6.31
N TYR A 102 9.88 18.92 -7.42
CA TYR A 102 9.55 19.95 -8.41
C TYR A 102 10.04 19.49 -9.78
N PRO A 103 9.47 20.02 -10.88
CA PRO A 103 9.98 19.75 -12.21
C PRO A 103 11.38 20.34 -12.40
N ASP A 104 12.32 19.55 -12.91
CA ASP A 104 13.63 20.03 -13.35
C ASP A 104 13.71 19.99 -14.87
N ALA A 105 14.21 21.07 -15.48
CA ALA A 105 14.62 21.09 -16.88
C ALA A 105 16.12 20.81 -17.01
N ILE A 106 16.49 19.96 -17.96
CA ILE A 106 17.85 19.51 -18.19
C ILE A 106 18.22 19.77 -19.65
N GLU A 107 19.23 20.60 -19.84
CA GLU A 107 19.87 20.82 -21.13
C GLU A 107 21.14 19.99 -21.22
N TYR A 108 21.07 18.84 -21.91
CA TYR A 108 22.26 18.01 -22.10
C TYR A 108 23.24 18.64 -23.10
N LYS A 109 24.54 18.50 -22.82
CA LYS A 109 25.62 18.91 -23.76
C LYS A 109 25.95 17.82 -24.78
N LYS A 110 25.95 16.56 -24.33
CA LYS A 110 26.31 15.42 -25.17
C LYS A 110 25.12 14.99 -26.02
N ASP A 111 25.35 14.78 -27.30
CA ASP A 111 24.39 14.23 -28.27
C ASP A 111 23.06 15.00 -28.44
N ASN A 112 22.99 16.27 -28.00
CA ASN A 112 21.81 17.14 -28.10
C ASN A 112 21.93 18.17 -29.22
N LYS A 113 21.91 17.72 -30.48
CA LYS A 113 22.09 18.60 -31.65
C LYS A 113 20.91 19.54 -31.88
N ASP A 114 19.70 19.08 -31.54
CA ASP A 114 18.45 19.78 -31.80
C ASP A 114 18.05 20.73 -30.66
N LYS A 115 18.91 20.85 -29.62
CA LYS A 115 18.69 21.67 -28.42
C LYS A 115 17.36 21.33 -27.72
N GLU A 116 17.04 20.04 -27.67
CA GLU A 116 15.90 19.54 -26.92
C GLU A 116 16.17 19.63 -25.42
N VAL A 117 15.13 19.88 -24.65
CA VAL A 117 15.16 20.04 -23.19
C VAL A 117 14.40 18.88 -22.57
N TRP A 118 15.02 18.21 -21.62
CA TRP A 118 14.36 17.17 -20.85
C TRP A 118 13.72 17.80 -19.62
N VAL A 119 12.43 17.56 -19.39
CA VAL A 119 11.77 17.93 -18.13
C VAL A 119 11.45 16.66 -17.39
N GLN A 120 11.88 16.57 -16.13
CA GLN A 120 11.56 15.44 -15.25
C GLN A 120 10.53 15.87 -14.20
N THR A 121 9.52 15.05 -13.96
CA THR A 121 8.53 15.27 -12.90
C THR A 121 8.41 14.05 -11.98
N TRP A 122 7.95 14.30 -10.75
CA TRP A 122 7.68 13.32 -9.73
C TRP A 122 6.32 13.64 -9.12
N ASP A 123 5.29 12.94 -9.56
CA ASP A 123 3.91 13.30 -9.27
C ASP A 123 3.16 12.13 -8.61
N TYR A 124 2.17 12.44 -7.79
CA TYR A 124 1.09 11.53 -7.47
C TYR A 124 0.00 11.66 -8.53
N VAL A 125 -0.40 10.53 -9.12
CA VAL A 125 -1.64 10.42 -9.88
C VAL A 125 -2.71 9.95 -8.93
N LYS A 126 -3.79 10.74 -8.81
CA LYS A 126 -4.86 10.53 -7.85
C LYS A 126 -6.20 10.33 -8.54
N GLY A 127 -7.08 9.55 -7.94
CA GLY A 127 -8.48 9.44 -8.34
C GLY A 127 -9.13 8.17 -7.79
N VAL A 128 -10.43 8.05 -7.97
CA VAL A 128 -11.20 6.84 -7.63
C VAL A 128 -11.95 6.39 -8.86
N HIS A 129 -11.73 5.16 -9.29
CA HIS A 129 -12.37 4.65 -10.49
C HIS A 129 -13.88 4.49 -10.29
N LYS A 130 -14.67 5.20 -11.11
CA LYS A 130 -16.13 5.37 -10.95
C LYS A 130 -16.88 4.05 -10.88
N ALA A 131 -16.47 3.07 -11.68
CA ALA A 131 -17.18 1.79 -11.77
C ALA A 131 -16.78 0.79 -10.69
N THR A 132 -15.51 0.78 -10.26
CA THR A 132 -14.97 -0.28 -9.38
C THR A 132 -14.65 0.20 -7.98
N GLY A 133 -14.59 1.51 -7.74
CA GLY A 133 -14.18 2.09 -6.46
C GLY A 133 -12.68 1.97 -6.16
N VAL A 134 -11.89 1.39 -7.08
CA VAL A 134 -10.44 1.25 -6.91
C VAL A 134 -9.81 2.64 -6.87
N LYS A 135 -9.10 2.91 -5.78
CA LYS A 135 -8.39 4.16 -5.55
C LYS A 135 -7.04 4.13 -6.27
N ILE A 136 -6.78 5.14 -7.10
CA ILE A 136 -5.47 5.44 -7.65
C ILE A 136 -4.85 6.51 -6.76
N ASP A 137 -3.73 6.18 -6.13
CA ASP A 137 -2.87 7.09 -5.37
C ASP A 137 -1.45 6.55 -5.51
N ALA A 138 -0.89 6.82 -6.69
CA ALA A 138 0.30 6.16 -7.17
C ALA A 138 1.32 7.19 -7.65
N ALA A 139 2.56 7.02 -7.21
CA ALA A 139 3.67 7.80 -7.70
C ALA A 139 3.92 7.49 -9.19
N ALA A 140 4.21 8.54 -9.95
CA ALA A 140 4.63 8.48 -11.34
C ALA A 140 5.84 9.40 -11.53
N HIS A 141 6.90 8.86 -12.11
CA HIS A 141 8.01 9.62 -12.64
C HIS A 141 7.86 9.75 -14.15
N ARG A 142 7.90 10.98 -14.67
CA ARG A 142 7.76 11.24 -16.11
C ARG A 142 8.92 12.06 -16.63
N LEU A 143 9.41 11.67 -17.81
CA LEU A 143 10.37 12.41 -18.59
C LEU A 143 9.68 12.95 -19.83
N TYR A 144 9.78 14.25 -20.06
CA TYR A 144 9.24 14.94 -21.22
C TYR A 144 10.42 15.46 -22.05
N VAL A 145 10.45 15.15 -23.35
CA VAL A 145 11.39 15.76 -24.29
C VAL A 145 10.68 16.91 -24.97
N VAL A 146 11.14 18.13 -24.70
CA VAL A 146 10.57 19.38 -25.22
C VAL A 146 11.49 19.94 -26.29
N THR A 147 10.93 20.23 -27.46
CA THR A 147 11.62 20.82 -28.60
C THR A 147 11.87 22.31 -28.38
N ASN A 148 12.72 22.90 -29.23
CA ASN A 148 13.04 24.33 -29.18
C ASN A 148 11.83 25.25 -29.49
N ASP A 149 10.79 24.75 -30.17
CA ASP A 149 9.51 25.43 -30.40
C ASP A 149 8.48 25.18 -29.29
N ASN A 150 8.92 24.68 -28.13
CA ASN A 150 8.11 24.48 -26.93
C ASN A 150 6.96 23.46 -27.13
N LYS A 151 7.24 22.37 -27.86
CA LYS A 151 6.33 21.21 -27.99
C LYS A 151 6.94 19.98 -27.36
N ILE A 152 6.11 19.13 -26.79
CA ILE A 152 6.50 17.84 -26.24
C ILE A 152 6.55 16.83 -27.39
N LYS A 153 7.73 16.28 -27.65
CA LYS A 153 7.96 15.26 -28.68
C LYS A 153 7.89 13.84 -28.10
N THR A 154 8.35 13.67 -26.86
CA THR A 154 8.37 12.36 -26.22
C THR A 154 7.93 12.46 -24.77
N ILE A 155 7.15 11.47 -24.32
CA ILE A 155 6.92 11.21 -22.88
C ILE A 155 7.38 9.79 -22.56
N ILE A 156 8.17 9.64 -21.50
CA ILE A 156 8.50 8.33 -20.91
C ILE A 156 7.94 8.32 -19.49
N ASN A 157 7.04 7.37 -19.22
CA ASN A 157 6.34 7.27 -17.94
C ASN A 157 6.75 6.02 -17.17
N TYR A 158 7.15 6.21 -15.92
CA TYR A 158 7.43 5.20 -14.93
C TYR A 158 6.39 5.32 -13.82
N SER A 159 5.35 4.50 -13.87
CA SER A 159 4.28 4.50 -12.87
C SER A 159 3.96 3.08 -12.41
N ASN A 160 3.31 2.96 -11.26
CA ASN A 160 2.81 1.68 -10.78
C ASN A 160 1.62 1.22 -11.65
N SER A 161 1.79 0.15 -12.44
CA SER A 161 0.70 -0.41 -13.25
C SER A 161 -0.29 -1.22 -12.43
N HIS A 162 0.09 -1.69 -11.24
CA HIS A 162 -0.73 -2.60 -10.45
C HIS A 162 -2.08 -2.00 -10.05
N VAL A 163 -2.14 -0.69 -9.79
CA VAL A 163 -3.41 0.00 -9.50
C VAL A 163 -4.36 0.03 -10.69
N LEU A 164 -3.83 0.01 -11.93
CA LEU A 164 -4.65 -0.08 -13.14
C LEU A 164 -5.06 -1.52 -13.43
N ASP A 165 -4.19 -2.49 -13.11
CA ASP A 165 -4.49 -3.91 -13.20
C ASP A 165 -5.65 -4.28 -12.25
N GLU A 166 -5.65 -3.74 -11.02
CA GLU A 166 -6.72 -3.94 -10.04
C GLU A 166 -8.08 -3.41 -10.53
N ILE A 167 -8.11 -2.28 -11.26
CA ILE A 167 -9.33 -1.80 -11.92
C ILE A 167 -9.85 -2.85 -12.90
N GLY A 168 -8.98 -3.40 -13.75
CA GLY A 168 -9.35 -4.43 -14.71
C GLY A 168 -9.86 -5.71 -14.04
N ASP A 169 -9.16 -6.15 -13.00
CA ASP A 169 -9.48 -7.35 -12.24
C ASP A 169 -10.83 -7.25 -11.51
N SER A 170 -11.21 -6.04 -11.08
CA SER A 170 -12.48 -5.75 -10.39
C SER A 170 -13.73 -5.91 -11.27
N PHE A 171 -13.61 -6.07 -12.59
CA PHE A 171 -14.75 -6.29 -13.48
C PHE A 171 -15.18 -7.76 -13.59
N VAL A 172 -14.47 -8.67 -12.93
CA VAL A 172 -14.74 -10.11 -12.99
C VAL A 172 -14.90 -10.68 -11.59
N SER A 173 -16.01 -11.37 -11.34
CA SER A 173 -16.20 -12.10 -10.08
C SER A 173 -15.23 -13.28 -9.98
N ARG A 174 -14.59 -13.44 -8.82
CA ARG A 174 -13.68 -14.54 -8.49
C ARG A 174 -14.07 -15.14 -7.14
N THR A 175 -13.85 -16.44 -6.97
CA THR A 175 -13.89 -17.06 -5.65
C THR A 175 -12.58 -16.78 -4.91
N ASN A 176 -12.59 -16.91 -3.60
CA ASN A 176 -11.39 -16.82 -2.77
C ASN A 176 -11.47 -17.88 -1.66
N GLY A 177 -11.65 -19.14 -2.05
CA GLY A 177 -11.72 -20.24 -1.11
C GLY A 177 -13.12 -20.75 -0.78
N THR A 178 -13.18 -21.57 0.28
CA THR A 178 -14.38 -22.27 0.74
C THR A 178 -14.77 -21.79 2.13
N ILE A 179 -16.08 -21.65 2.37
CA ILE A 179 -16.66 -21.31 3.66
C ILE A 179 -17.42 -22.51 4.23
N TYR A 180 -17.24 -22.78 5.52
CA TYR A 180 -17.87 -23.89 6.25
C TYR A 180 -18.63 -23.34 7.47
N ASP A 181 -19.85 -23.83 7.69
CA ASP A 181 -20.65 -23.56 8.90
C ASP A 181 -20.45 -24.65 9.99
N HIS A 182 -19.89 -25.79 9.60
CA HIS A 182 -19.51 -26.91 10.47
C HIS A 182 -18.12 -27.41 10.09
N HIS A 183 -17.18 -27.26 11.02
CA HIS A 183 -15.79 -27.67 10.83
C HIS A 183 -15.13 -27.96 12.19
N ASP A 184 -14.10 -28.82 12.22
CA ASP A 184 -13.40 -29.15 13.46
C ASP A 184 -12.74 -27.94 14.11
N ASN A 185 -12.25 -26.99 13.30
CA ASN A 185 -11.68 -25.75 13.80
C ASN A 185 -12.73 -24.81 14.42
N ILE A 186 -13.99 -24.86 13.96
CA ILE A 186 -15.10 -24.18 14.66
C ILE A 186 -15.32 -24.81 16.04
N ASN A 187 -15.23 -26.14 16.14
CA ASN A 187 -15.32 -26.84 17.41
C ASN A 187 -14.15 -26.45 18.34
N THR A 188 -12.96 -26.20 17.81
CA THR A 188 -11.80 -25.70 18.57
C THR A 188 -12.08 -24.32 19.17
N VAL A 189 -12.59 -23.36 18.37
CA VAL A 189 -12.96 -22.01 18.89
C VAL A 189 -13.99 -22.12 20.01
N ARG A 190 -15.07 -22.89 19.81
CA ARG A 190 -16.10 -23.11 20.84
C ARG A 190 -15.51 -23.67 22.13
N LYS A 191 -14.63 -24.66 22.04
CA LYS A 191 -13.98 -25.27 23.21
C LYS A 191 -13.09 -24.28 23.96
N ALA A 192 -12.34 -23.44 23.25
CA ALA A 192 -11.52 -22.39 23.86
C ALA A 192 -12.40 -21.37 24.63
N MET A 193 -13.44 -20.85 23.98
CA MET A 193 -14.36 -19.87 24.57
C MET A 193 -15.08 -20.41 25.80
N TYR A 194 -15.60 -21.64 25.75
CA TYR A 194 -16.31 -22.23 26.89
C TYR A 194 -15.37 -22.70 28.01
N ALA A 195 -14.09 -22.95 27.73
CA ALA A 195 -13.09 -23.13 28.78
C ALA A 195 -12.80 -21.80 29.50
N PHE A 196 -12.66 -20.71 28.74
CA PHE A 196 -12.50 -19.36 29.29
C PHE A 196 -13.72 -18.92 30.14
N GLU A 197 -14.95 -19.18 29.67
CA GLU A 197 -16.19 -18.92 30.46
C GLU A 197 -16.14 -19.57 31.85
N ARG A 198 -15.54 -20.77 31.95
CA ARG A 198 -15.41 -21.53 33.19
C ARG A 198 -14.20 -21.09 34.03
N GLY A 199 -13.44 -20.11 33.59
CA GLY A 199 -12.20 -19.66 34.22
C GLY A 199 -11.02 -20.62 34.05
N ASP A 200 -11.14 -21.64 33.20
CA ASP A 200 -10.08 -22.62 32.93
C ASP A 200 -9.15 -22.09 31.83
N LEU A 201 -8.28 -21.16 32.22
CA LEU A 201 -7.36 -20.49 31.29
C LEU A 201 -6.35 -21.46 30.69
N ASP A 202 -5.90 -22.47 31.43
CA ASP A 202 -4.95 -23.46 30.93
C ASP A 202 -5.60 -24.34 29.85
N LYS A 203 -6.86 -24.76 30.07
CA LYS A 203 -7.62 -25.48 29.05
C LYS A 203 -7.93 -24.61 27.84
N SER A 204 -8.30 -23.34 28.03
CA SER A 204 -8.52 -22.41 26.93
C SER A 204 -7.26 -22.27 26.07
N LEU A 205 -6.13 -21.96 26.69
CA LEU A 205 -4.84 -21.76 26.00
C LEU A 205 -4.27 -23.04 25.38
N SER A 206 -4.73 -24.23 25.79
CA SER A 206 -4.33 -25.51 25.18
C SER A 206 -4.77 -25.68 23.72
N TYR A 207 -5.74 -24.88 23.24
CA TYR A 207 -6.22 -24.89 21.86
C TYR A 207 -5.40 -24.00 20.91
N TYR A 208 -4.47 -23.22 21.46
CA TYR A 208 -3.61 -22.31 20.72
C TYR A 208 -2.22 -22.96 20.51
N SER A 209 -1.48 -22.57 19.48
CA SER A 209 -0.08 -22.98 19.26
C SER A 209 0.85 -22.31 20.28
N ASP A 210 2.01 -22.89 20.58
CA ASP A 210 2.91 -22.37 21.62
C ASP A 210 3.43 -20.95 21.35
N ASP A 211 3.56 -20.61 20.07
CA ASP A 211 3.95 -19.32 19.54
C ASP A 211 2.75 -18.41 19.20
N ALA A 212 1.54 -18.74 19.65
CA ALA A 212 0.35 -18.00 19.30
C ALA A 212 0.42 -16.52 19.71
N GLN A 213 -0.09 -15.67 18.81
CA GLN A 213 -0.07 -14.22 18.95
C GLN A 213 -1.48 -13.66 19.17
N PHE A 214 -1.62 -12.74 20.12
CA PHE A 214 -2.92 -12.22 20.54
C PHE A 214 -2.97 -10.70 20.38
N TYR A 215 -4.00 -10.22 19.69
CA TYR A 215 -4.22 -8.81 19.35
C TYR A 215 -5.58 -8.34 19.87
N ASP A 216 -5.62 -7.09 20.31
CA ASP A 216 -6.84 -6.42 20.75
C ASP A 216 -7.00 -5.11 19.98
N ILE A 217 -8.18 -4.89 19.38
CA ILE A 217 -8.46 -3.66 18.62
C ILE A 217 -8.39 -2.38 19.47
N ASN A 218 -8.44 -2.51 20.80
CA ASN A 218 -8.35 -1.40 21.73
C ASN A 218 -6.90 -1.02 22.10
N ASP A 219 -5.90 -1.83 21.70
CA ASP A 219 -4.50 -1.47 21.83
C ASP A 219 -4.06 -0.52 20.71
N PRO A 220 -3.05 0.35 20.95
CA PRO A 220 -2.42 1.12 19.87
C PRO A 220 -1.92 0.19 18.75
N PHE A 221 -2.06 0.63 17.49
CA PHE A 221 -1.70 -0.20 16.33
C PHE A 221 -0.23 -0.69 16.34
N GLU A 222 0.67 0.11 16.90
CA GLU A 222 2.10 -0.20 16.99
C GLU A 222 2.44 -1.17 18.14
N THR A 223 1.46 -1.57 18.96
CA THR A 223 1.67 -2.48 20.07
C THR A 223 1.93 -3.89 19.54
N PRO A 224 3.06 -4.52 19.90
CA PRO A 224 3.33 -5.91 19.53
C PRO A 224 2.25 -6.85 20.08
N ALA A 225 2.02 -7.95 19.36
CA ALA A 225 1.11 -8.99 19.82
C ALA A 225 1.54 -9.53 21.18
N LYS A 226 0.57 -9.83 22.04
CA LYS A 226 0.84 -10.52 23.30
C LYS A 226 1.19 -11.98 23.01
N THR A 227 2.15 -12.50 23.76
CA THR A 227 2.45 -13.94 23.83
C THR A 227 1.41 -14.68 24.69
N LYS A 228 1.38 -16.01 24.62
CA LYS A 228 0.56 -16.85 25.52
C LYS A 228 0.70 -16.50 27.01
N SER A 229 1.91 -16.19 27.48
CA SER A 229 2.14 -15.84 28.89
C SER A 229 1.53 -14.50 29.27
N GLU A 230 1.68 -13.51 28.38
CA GLU A 230 1.16 -12.16 28.58
C GLU A 230 -0.36 -12.14 28.49
N ILE A 231 -0.96 -12.82 27.49
CA ILE A 231 -2.41 -12.90 27.37
C ILE A 231 -3.01 -13.68 28.53
N ARG A 232 -2.35 -14.74 29.03
CA ARG A 232 -2.81 -15.46 30.22
C ARG A 232 -2.92 -14.52 31.42
N SER A 233 -1.92 -13.66 31.60
CA SER A 233 -1.90 -12.68 32.68
C SER A 233 -2.99 -11.62 32.50
N ALA A 234 -3.21 -11.16 31.27
CA ALA A 234 -4.29 -10.21 30.94
C ALA A 234 -5.68 -10.82 31.18
N TRP A 235 -5.91 -12.06 30.74
CA TRP A 235 -7.14 -12.82 30.96
C TRP A 235 -7.38 -13.09 32.44
N GLN A 236 -6.34 -13.41 33.21
CA GLN A 236 -6.47 -13.53 34.66
C GLN A 236 -6.88 -12.19 35.27
N GLY A 237 -6.22 -11.09 34.89
CA GLY A 237 -6.60 -9.74 35.33
C GLY A 237 -8.04 -9.38 34.98
N PHE A 238 -8.52 -9.78 33.80
CA PHE A 238 -9.92 -9.63 33.42
C PHE A 238 -10.85 -10.42 34.36
N LEU A 239 -10.58 -11.71 34.58
CA LEU A 239 -11.36 -12.56 35.49
C LEU A 239 -11.27 -12.13 36.95
N ASP A 240 -10.21 -11.43 37.35
CA ASP A 240 -10.06 -10.84 38.68
C ASP A 240 -11.00 -9.65 38.87
N ASN A 241 -11.27 -8.88 37.81
CA ASN A 241 -12.11 -7.69 37.84
C ASN A 241 -13.57 -7.94 37.44
N PHE A 242 -13.84 -8.99 36.67
CA PHE A 242 -15.17 -9.32 36.17
C PHE A 242 -15.53 -10.77 36.50
N LYS A 243 -16.77 -10.99 36.92
CA LYS A 243 -17.38 -12.32 36.92
C LYS A 243 -18.01 -12.54 35.54
N VAL A 244 -17.62 -13.61 34.86
CA VAL A 244 -18.33 -14.09 33.66
C VAL A 244 -19.54 -14.88 34.12
N GLU A 245 -20.75 -14.41 33.83
CA GLU A 245 -21.99 -15.13 34.11
C GLU A 245 -22.30 -16.15 33.03
N ASN A 246 -22.15 -15.75 31.78
CA ASN A 246 -22.34 -16.61 30.63
C ASN A 246 -21.65 -16.04 29.39
N ILE A 247 -21.24 -16.93 28.47
CA ILE A 247 -20.86 -16.58 27.10
C ILE A 247 -21.90 -17.16 26.13
N GLU A 248 -22.67 -16.29 25.50
CA GLU A 248 -23.67 -16.64 24.48
C GLU A 248 -23.02 -16.54 23.09
N MET A 249 -23.08 -17.62 22.32
CA MET A 249 -22.72 -17.60 20.89
C MET A 249 -23.80 -16.85 20.11
N PHE A 250 -23.41 -15.84 19.33
CA PHE A 250 -24.34 -15.09 18.50
C PHE A 250 -24.28 -15.57 17.06
N GLY A 251 -25.33 -16.27 16.60
CA GLY A 251 -25.32 -16.95 15.31
C GLY A 251 -24.45 -18.21 15.36
N TYR A 252 -23.68 -18.45 14.30
CA TYR A 252 -22.69 -19.53 14.22
C TYR A 252 -21.37 -18.99 13.66
N PRO A 253 -20.21 -19.55 14.07
CA PRO A 253 -18.95 -19.19 13.47
C PRO A 253 -18.85 -19.68 12.03
N ASP A 254 -18.18 -18.92 11.18
CA ASP A 254 -17.79 -19.34 9.84
C ASP A 254 -16.30 -19.71 9.83
N TYR A 255 -15.95 -20.80 9.16
CA TYR A 255 -14.57 -21.17 8.89
C TYR A 255 -14.24 -21.00 7.41
N LEU A 256 -13.18 -20.25 7.13
CA LEU A 256 -12.74 -19.88 5.80
C LEU A 256 -11.40 -20.56 5.49
N GLU A 257 -11.37 -21.26 4.37
CA GLU A 257 -10.14 -21.78 3.76
C GLU A 257 -9.87 -21.00 2.48
N TYR A 258 -8.91 -20.07 2.52
CA TYR A 258 -8.57 -19.21 1.39
C TYR A 258 -7.75 -19.95 0.33
N GLU A 259 -8.02 -19.66 -0.95
CA GLU A 259 -7.22 -20.15 -2.09
C GLU A 259 -5.78 -19.60 -2.06
N ARG A 260 -5.62 -18.37 -1.59
CA ARG A 260 -4.33 -17.69 -1.50
C ARG A 260 -3.62 -18.03 -0.20
N ASP A 261 -2.34 -18.38 -0.31
CA ASP A 261 -1.43 -18.63 0.81
C ASP A 261 -1.87 -19.73 1.80
N ASN A 262 -2.85 -20.57 1.41
CA ASN A 262 -3.49 -21.59 2.28
C ASN A 262 -3.99 -21.01 3.62
N GLY A 263 -4.49 -19.77 3.59
CA GLY A 263 -5.01 -19.10 4.78
C GLY A 263 -6.20 -19.83 5.38
N ARG A 264 -6.27 -19.88 6.71
CA ARG A 264 -7.31 -20.60 7.48
C ARG A 264 -7.79 -19.73 8.62
N GLU A 265 -9.06 -19.35 8.61
CA GLU A 265 -9.61 -18.37 9.56
C GLU A 265 -10.97 -18.82 10.09
N ALA A 266 -11.21 -18.70 11.40
CA ALA A 266 -12.55 -18.78 11.96
C ALA A 266 -13.01 -17.39 12.40
N LEU A 267 -14.20 -16.98 11.94
CA LEU A 267 -14.86 -15.76 12.35
C LEU A 267 -16.01 -16.13 13.29
N SER A 268 -16.03 -15.55 14.50
CA SER A 268 -17.03 -15.89 15.51
C SER A 268 -17.54 -14.67 16.26
N TRP A 269 -18.79 -14.73 16.72
CA TRP A 269 -19.45 -13.65 17.46
C TRP A 269 -19.98 -14.16 18.80
N TRP A 270 -19.74 -13.37 19.84
CA TRP A 270 -20.04 -13.76 21.22
C TRP A 270 -20.61 -12.58 22.00
N LYS A 271 -21.54 -12.86 22.92
CA LYS A 271 -21.96 -11.94 23.98
C LYS A 271 -21.45 -12.47 25.31
N LEU A 272 -20.60 -11.69 25.95
CA LEU A 272 -20.14 -11.97 27.31
C LEU A 272 -21.05 -11.23 28.28
N HIS A 273 -21.77 -11.98 29.10
CA HIS A 273 -22.56 -11.44 30.19
C HIS A 273 -21.66 -11.37 31.43
N LEU A 274 -21.35 -10.14 31.85
CA LEU A 274 -20.36 -9.84 32.86
C LEU A 274 -20.99 -9.12 34.06
N ILE A 275 -20.46 -9.37 35.24
CA ILE A 275 -20.63 -8.52 36.42
C ILE A 275 -19.27 -7.94 36.79
N ARG A 276 -19.13 -6.61 36.74
CA ARG A 276 -17.93 -5.94 37.25
C ARG A 276 -17.91 -6.00 38.77
N LYS A 277 -16.81 -6.48 39.36
CA LYS A 277 -16.73 -6.74 40.79
C LYS A 277 -16.61 -5.48 41.65
N SER A 278 -16.10 -4.39 41.10
CA SER A 278 -15.92 -3.13 41.86
C SER A 278 -17.23 -2.46 42.24
N ASP A 279 -18.27 -2.58 41.42
CA ASP A 279 -19.56 -1.88 41.60
C ASP A 279 -20.81 -2.74 41.31
N ASN A 280 -20.63 -4.05 41.07
CA ASN A 280 -21.68 -4.99 40.69
C ASN A 280 -22.45 -4.61 39.41
N LYS A 281 -21.89 -3.77 38.54
CA LYS A 281 -22.52 -3.39 37.28
C LYS A 281 -22.61 -4.59 36.34
N LYS A 282 -23.80 -4.84 35.82
CA LYS A 282 -24.04 -5.81 34.75
C LYS A 282 -23.67 -5.20 33.40
N ILE A 283 -22.87 -5.92 32.62
CA ILE A 283 -22.37 -5.50 31.32
C ILE A 283 -22.63 -6.65 30.34
N THR A 284 -23.13 -6.34 29.15
CA THR A 284 -23.12 -7.29 28.03
C THR A 284 -22.13 -6.77 27.01
N LEU A 285 -21.02 -7.50 26.85
CA LEU A 285 -19.97 -7.17 25.91
C LEU A 285 -20.19 -8.01 24.64
N PHE A 286 -20.51 -7.36 23.54
CA PHE A 286 -20.56 -8.01 22.23
C PHE A 286 -19.17 -7.95 21.58
N MET A 287 -18.71 -9.08 21.06
CA MET A 287 -17.39 -9.20 20.45
C MET A 287 -17.42 -10.05 19.18
N HIS A 288 -16.59 -9.66 18.22
CA HIS A 288 -16.19 -10.48 17.07
C HIS A 288 -14.76 -10.95 17.31
N ILE A 289 -14.48 -12.22 17.02
CA ILE A 289 -13.15 -12.80 17.18
C ILE A 289 -12.76 -13.47 15.86
N SER A 290 -11.56 -13.13 15.40
CA SER A 290 -10.90 -13.75 14.26
C SER A 290 -9.80 -14.68 14.79
N ASN A 291 -9.89 -15.98 14.51
CA ASN A 291 -8.88 -16.97 14.87
C ASN A 291 -8.23 -17.58 13.62
N SER A 292 -6.93 -17.32 13.42
CA SER A 292 -6.16 -17.96 12.35
C SER A 292 -5.61 -19.31 12.81
N PHE A 293 -5.67 -20.32 11.94
CA PHE A 293 -5.23 -21.68 12.25
C PHE A 293 -3.93 -22.04 11.53
N ASN A 294 -3.01 -22.72 12.25
CA ASN A 294 -1.85 -23.35 11.62
C ASN A 294 -2.24 -24.67 10.92
N SER A 295 -1.27 -25.31 10.26
CA SER A 295 -1.48 -26.59 9.57
C SER A 295 -1.91 -27.74 10.48
N ASP A 296 -1.65 -27.63 11.78
CA ASP A 296 -1.94 -28.66 12.78
C ASP A 296 -3.33 -28.49 13.42
N GLY A 297 -4.11 -27.49 12.98
CA GLY A 297 -5.45 -27.21 13.50
C GLY A 297 -5.43 -26.50 14.87
N GLN A 298 -4.31 -25.92 15.26
CA GLN A 298 -4.21 -25.06 16.44
C GLN A 298 -4.40 -23.60 16.07
N ILE A 299 -4.94 -22.80 16.99
CA ILE A 299 -5.08 -21.36 16.81
C ILE A 299 -3.70 -20.71 16.93
N ALA A 300 -3.22 -20.11 15.85
CA ALA A 300 -1.92 -19.42 15.79
C ALA A 300 -2.04 -17.91 16.02
N ASN A 301 -3.17 -17.31 15.65
CA ASN A 301 -3.43 -15.90 15.90
C ASN A 301 -4.86 -15.69 16.39
N GLU A 302 -5.05 -14.73 17.28
CA GLU A 302 -6.36 -14.25 17.68
C GLU A 302 -6.41 -12.72 17.65
N ILE A 303 -7.44 -12.19 17.01
CA ILE A 303 -7.76 -10.76 17.04
C ILE A 303 -9.17 -10.59 17.59
N VAL A 304 -9.29 -9.83 18.68
CA VAL A 304 -10.59 -9.53 19.31
C VAL A 304 -11.07 -8.12 18.95
N TYR A 305 -12.32 -8.02 18.50
CA TYR A 305 -12.99 -6.78 18.11
C TYR A 305 -14.17 -6.50 19.02
N TYR A 306 -14.06 -5.47 19.84
CA TYR A 306 -15.12 -5.04 20.75
C TYR A 306 -14.93 -3.59 21.19
N GLY A 307 -16.00 -2.98 21.73
CA GLY A 307 -15.93 -1.63 22.30
C GLY A 307 -15.36 -1.62 23.72
N GLY A 308 -14.06 -1.39 23.88
CA GLY A 308 -13.38 -1.45 25.19
C GLY A 308 -13.90 -0.48 26.25
N GLY A 309 -14.48 0.65 25.84
CA GLY A 309 -15.10 1.63 26.75
C GLY A 309 -16.28 1.08 27.58
N LEU A 310 -16.83 -0.09 27.23
CA LEU A 310 -17.87 -0.74 28.04
C LEU A 310 -17.32 -1.36 29.34
N LEU A 311 -16.01 -1.62 29.41
CA LEU A 311 -15.35 -2.27 30.55
C LEU A 311 -14.87 -1.27 31.62
N THR A 312 -14.76 0.01 31.27
CA THR A 312 -14.34 1.09 32.18
C THR A 312 -15.47 1.57 33.09
#